data_AF-A0A1C5FM69-F1
#
_entry.id   AF-A0A1C5FM69-F1
#
_cell.length_a   1.000
_cell.length_b   1.000
_cell.length_c   1.000
_cell.angle_alpha   90.00
_cell.angle_beta   90.00
_cell.angle_gamma   90.00
#
_symmetry.space_group_name_H-M   'P 1'
#
loop_
_entity.id
_entity.type
_entity.pdbx_description
1 polymer ?
#
loop_
_entity_poly.entity_id
_entity_poly.type
_entity_poly.pdbx_seq_one_letter_code
_entity_poly.pdbx_strand_id
1 'polypeptide(L)'
;TTGPGALPEPLRRPVTDFGRAVGAMLAAEGYRGWFDVDFVRARDGRLAPTEINARRTGPCVAMAIAANLGASSGRPVVVRTEDTLPLPRAIPEERLHARFETVARALADQGVAFVPTLVTASSEKVPYAGFALAGTSVAEVDTAMRHVVHLMSGLAEEGEA
;
A
#
# COMPACT_ATOMS: atom_id res chain seq x y z
N THR A 1 4.67 -0.25 -1.91
CA THR A 1 5.29 -0.31 -0.56
C THR A 1 5.91 1.02 -0.22
N THR A 2 5.81 1.46 1.03
CA THR A 2 6.46 2.66 1.58
C THR A 2 7.10 2.36 2.93
N GLY A 3 8.03 3.20 3.37
CA GLY A 3 8.78 3.05 4.62
C GLY A 3 10.26 2.65 4.42
N PRO A 4 10.99 2.38 5.51
CA PRO A 4 12.40 1.97 5.45
C PRO A 4 12.61 0.75 4.55
N GLY A 5 13.67 0.78 3.73
CA GLY A 5 14.02 -0.32 2.82
C GLY A 5 13.12 -0.48 1.59
N ALA A 6 12.05 0.33 1.42
CA ALA A 6 11.17 0.24 0.25
C ALA A 6 11.85 0.66 -1.07
N LEU A 7 12.89 1.50 -1.00
CA LEU A 7 13.71 1.93 -2.12
C LEU A 7 15.17 1.55 -1.84
N PRO A 8 15.92 1.00 -2.81
CA PRO A 8 17.34 0.72 -2.65
C PRO A 8 18.12 1.96 -2.20
N GLU A 9 19.05 1.77 -1.26
CA GLU A 9 19.78 2.87 -0.61
C GLU A 9 20.44 3.86 -1.60
N PRO A 10 21.13 3.40 -2.67
CA PRO A 10 21.77 4.32 -3.61
C PRO A 10 20.80 5.26 -4.34
N LEU A 11 19.50 4.92 -4.38
CA LEU A 11 18.48 5.67 -5.10
C LEU A 11 17.73 6.68 -4.21
N ARG A 12 17.81 6.54 -2.87
CA ARG A 12 17.05 7.37 -1.93
C ARG A 12 17.32 8.85 -2.09
N ARG A 13 18.60 9.22 -2.07
CA ARG A 13 19.00 10.62 -2.16
C ARG A 13 18.65 11.23 -3.53
N PRO A 14 19.02 10.62 -4.68
CA PRO A 14 18.64 11.13 -6.00
C PRO A 14 17.13 11.38 -6.16
N VAL A 15 16.28 10.42 -5.77
CA VAL A 15 14.82 10.55 -5.84
C VAL A 15 14.33 11.70 -4.97
N THR A 16 14.84 11.79 -3.73
CA THR A 16 14.42 12.83 -2.78
C THR A 16 14.85 14.23 -3.25
N ASP A 17 16.09 14.37 -3.71
CA ASP A 17 16.63 15.65 -4.18
C ASP A 17 15.89 16.13 -5.44
N PHE A 18 15.60 15.22 -6.39
CA PHE A 18 14.80 15.55 -7.58
C PHE A 18 13.37 15.95 -7.20
N GLY A 19 12.70 15.18 -6.35
CA GLY A 19 11.34 15.49 -5.89
C GLY A 19 11.26 16.85 -5.20
N ARG A 20 12.25 17.21 -4.37
CA ARG A 20 12.35 18.54 -3.75
C ARG A 20 12.54 19.66 -4.78
N ALA A 21 13.37 19.44 -5.79
CA ALA A 21 13.57 20.42 -6.86
C ALA A 21 12.27 20.67 -7.64
N VAL A 22 11.55 19.61 -8.03
CA VAL A 22 10.23 19.73 -8.68
C VAL A 22 9.24 20.46 -7.77
N GLY A 23 9.18 20.11 -6.48
CA GLY A 23 8.30 20.76 -5.52
C GLY A 23 8.58 22.25 -5.36
N ALA A 24 9.86 22.64 -5.34
CA ALA A 24 10.26 24.05 -5.29
C ALA A 24 9.83 24.82 -6.54
N MET A 25 9.97 24.22 -7.73
CA MET A 25 9.49 24.81 -8.99
C MET A 25 7.97 24.98 -8.99
N LEU A 26 7.22 23.93 -8.64
CA LEU A 26 5.76 23.99 -8.52
C LEU A 26 5.32 25.08 -7.53
N ALA A 27 6.00 25.19 -6.39
CA ALA A 27 5.68 26.20 -5.38
C ALA A 27 5.93 27.64 -5.87
N ALA A 28 6.99 27.86 -6.67
CA ALA A 28 7.30 29.14 -7.30
C ALA A 28 6.22 29.56 -8.31
N GLU A 29 5.63 28.60 -9.02
CA GLU A 29 4.48 28.79 -9.91
C GLU A 29 3.12 28.90 -9.15
N GLY A 30 3.16 28.95 -7.82
CA GLY A 30 1.95 29.14 -6.99
C GLY A 30 1.18 27.86 -6.67
N TYR A 31 1.63 26.68 -7.10
CA TYR A 31 0.98 25.42 -6.75
C TYR A 31 1.03 25.16 -5.24
N ARG A 32 -0.10 24.74 -4.65
CA ARG A 32 -0.23 24.37 -3.24
C ARG A 32 -1.04 23.07 -3.17
N GLY A 33 -0.38 21.97 -2.84
CA GLY A 33 -1.02 20.67 -2.80
C GLY A 33 -0.05 19.51 -2.76
N TRP A 34 -0.61 18.31 -2.91
CA TRP A 34 0.15 17.06 -2.99
C TRP A 34 0.63 16.83 -4.41
N PHE A 35 1.87 16.38 -4.55
CA PHE A 35 2.35 15.85 -5.81
C PHE A 35 3.24 14.64 -5.56
N ASP A 36 3.36 13.80 -6.58
CA ASP A 36 4.44 12.84 -6.70
C ASP A 36 5.15 12.98 -8.05
N VAL A 37 6.28 12.28 -8.15
CA VAL A 37 7.09 12.17 -9.35
C VAL A 37 7.29 10.69 -9.60
N ASP A 38 6.90 10.24 -10.78
CA ASP A 38 7.08 8.86 -11.18
C ASP A 38 8.45 8.68 -11.84
N PHE A 39 9.11 7.58 -11.51
CA PHE A 39 10.42 7.22 -12.03
C PHE A 39 10.41 5.82 -12.61
N VAL A 40 11.12 5.66 -13.72
CA VAL A 40 11.53 4.36 -14.24
C VAL A 40 13.01 4.15 -13.97
N ARG A 41 13.39 2.94 -13.53
CA ARG A 41 14.79 2.54 -13.39
C ARG A 41 15.22 1.73 -14.60
N ALA A 42 16.20 2.24 -15.35
CA ALA A 42 16.81 1.54 -16.46
C ALA A 42 17.66 0.35 -15.98
N ARG A 43 17.97 -0.58 -16.89
CA ARG A 43 18.78 -1.79 -16.59
C ARG A 43 20.18 -1.47 -16.07
N ASP A 44 20.75 -0.36 -16.53
CA ASP A 44 22.03 0.19 -16.06
C ASP A 44 21.95 0.85 -14.67
N GLY A 45 20.76 0.86 -14.07
CA GLY A 45 20.49 1.40 -12.75
C GLY A 45 20.15 2.90 -12.72
N ARG A 46 20.20 3.61 -13.86
CA ARG A 46 19.82 5.03 -13.92
C ARG A 46 18.32 5.23 -13.69
N LEU A 47 17.97 6.35 -13.07
CA LEU A 47 16.59 6.79 -12.90
C LEU A 47 16.22 7.79 -13.99
N ALA A 48 15.05 7.59 -14.60
CA ALA A 48 14.43 8.53 -15.52
C ALA A 48 13.09 8.97 -14.94
N PRO A 49 12.91 10.26 -14.58
CA PRO A 49 11.59 10.79 -14.23
C PRO A 49 10.70 10.78 -15.47
N THR A 50 9.44 10.37 -15.33
CA THR A 50 8.51 10.21 -16.47
C THR A 50 7.37 11.21 -16.42
N GLU A 51 6.77 11.41 -15.25
CA GLU A 51 5.62 12.28 -15.08
C GLU A 51 5.52 12.85 -13.65
N ILE A 52 4.65 13.84 -13.50
CA ILE A 52 4.22 14.36 -12.22
C ILE A 52 2.71 14.19 -12.07
N ASN A 53 2.23 13.80 -10.90
CA ASN A 53 0.81 13.84 -10.58
C ASN A 53 0.55 14.92 -9.54
N ALA A 54 0.00 16.07 -9.96
CA ALA A 54 -0.29 17.20 -9.08
C ALA A 54 -1.60 17.04 -8.28
N ARG A 55 -1.76 15.89 -7.60
CA ARG A 55 -2.92 15.52 -6.79
C ARG A 55 -2.51 14.51 -5.72
N ARG A 56 -3.44 14.18 -4.82
CA ARG A 56 -3.31 12.97 -3.99
C ARG A 56 -3.44 11.74 -4.90
N THR A 57 -2.50 10.81 -4.78
CA THR A 57 -2.46 9.56 -5.53
C THR A 57 -2.72 8.38 -4.61
N GLY A 58 -2.98 7.19 -5.19
CA GLY A 58 -3.24 5.96 -4.43
C GLY A 58 -2.21 5.68 -3.32
N PRO A 59 -0.89 5.81 -3.60
CA PRO A 59 0.16 5.62 -2.59
C PRO A 59 0.05 6.48 -1.33
N CYS A 60 -0.69 7.60 -1.35
CA CYS A 60 -0.90 8.44 -0.17
C CYS A 60 -1.54 7.67 0.99
N VAL A 61 -2.38 6.65 0.72
CA VAL A 61 -2.99 5.83 1.79
C VAL A 61 -1.92 5.08 2.58
N ALA A 62 -0.95 4.48 1.90
CA ALA A 62 0.15 3.75 2.54
C ALA A 62 1.02 4.69 3.38
N MET A 63 1.28 5.91 2.88
CA MET A 63 2.05 6.93 3.61
C MET A 63 1.31 7.40 4.86
N ALA A 64 0.00 7.62 4.76
CA ALA A 64 -0.82 8.01 5.91
C ALA A 64 -0.84 6.91 6.98
N ILE A 65 -1.01 5.64 6.58
CA ILE A 65 -0.96 4.50 7.51
C ILE A 65 0.41 4.42 8.19
N ALA A 66 1.50 4.51 7.42
CA ALA A 66 2.86 4.45 7.95
C ALA A 66 3.14 5.57 8.95
N ALA A 67 2.69 6.80 8.66
CA ALA A 67 2.86 7.95 9.52
C ALA A 67 2.08 7.80 10.84
N ASN A 68 0.81 7.41 10.78
CA ASN A 68 -0.02 7.25 11.97
C ASN A 68 0.46 6.10 12.86
N LEU A 69 0.67 4.91 12.29
CA LEU A 69 1.17 3.77 13.05
C LEU A 69 2.58 4.00 13.58
N GLY A 70 3.43 4.68 12.81
CA GLY A 70 4.78 5.02 13.26
C GLY A 70 4.77 6.01 14.44
N ALA A 71 3.89 7.01 14.41
CA ALA A 71 3.69 7.93 15.52
C ALA A 71 3.16 7.21 16.78
N SER A 72 2.16 6.35 16.63
CA SER A 72 1.57 5.61 17.75
C SER A 72 2.52 4.58 18.36
N SER A 73 3.35 3.92 17.54
CA SER A 73 4.28 2.88 18.02
C SER A 73 5.67 3.41 18.39
N GLY A 74 5.98 4.67 18.11
CA GLY A 74 7.29 5.28 18.37
C GLY A 74 8.43 4.74 17.50
N ARG A 75 8.12 4.03 16.40
CA ARG A 75 9.12 3.42 15.50
C ARG A 75 8.71 3.55 14.04
N PRO A 76 9.66 3.59 13.08
CA PRO A 76 9.33 3.55 11.66
C PRO A 76 8.55 2.29 11.28
N VAL A 77 7.60 2.43 10.35
CA VAL A 77 6.74 1.34 9.85
C VAL A 77 6.91 1.21 8.34
N VAL A 78 6.93 -0.03 7.86
CA VAL A 78 6.85 -0.38 6.44
C VAL A 78 5.41 -0.75 6.11
N VAL A 79 4.85 -0.17 5.05
CA VAL A 79 3.48 -0.44 4.62
C VAL A 79 3.46 -0.92 3.17
N ARG A 80 2.78 -2.03 2.89
CA ARG A 80 2.49 -2.52 1.54
C ARG A 80 0.98 -2.56 1.33
N THR A 81 0.52 -2.01 0.23
CA THR A 81 -0.89 -2.07 -0.20
C THR A 81 -1.05 -3.08 -1.32
N GLU A 82 -2.21 -3.73 -1.35
CA GLU A 82 -2.79 -4.42 -2.48
C GLU A 82 -4.19 -3.82 -2.65
N ASP A 83 -4.42 -3.10 -3.74
CA ASP A 83 -5.67 -2.34 -3.94
C ASP A 83 -6.63 -3.05 -4.91
N THR A 84 -6.21 -4.20 -5.44
CA THR A 84 -6.89 -4.94 -6.51
C THR A 84 -6.92 -6.44 -6.27
N LEU A 85 -7.01 -6.88 -5.01
CA LEU A 85 -7.15 -8.31 -4.70
C LEU A 85 -8.44 -8.84 -5.35
N PRO A 86 -8.36 -9.71 -6.37
CA PRO A 86 -9.55 -10.19 -7.04
C PRO A 86 -10.38 -11.05 -6.08
N LEU A 87 -11.69 -10.83 -6.08
CA LEU A 87 -12.63 -11.70 -5.37
C LEU A 87 -13.25 -12.69 -6.37
N PRO A 88 -13.51 -13.94 -5.94
CA PRO A 88 -14.03 -14.98 -6.84
C PRO A 88 -15.46 -14.71 -7.32
N ARG A 89 -16.20 -13.88 -6.56
CA ARG A 89 -17.58 -13.47 -6.83
C ARG A 89 -17.88 -12.21 -6.02
N ALA A 90 -19.04 -11.61 -6.26
CA ALA A 90 -19.52 -10.53 -5.42
C ALA A 90 -19.77 -11.04 -4.00
N ILE A 91 -19.29 -10.31 -2.99
CA ILE A 91 -19.39 -10.66 -1.58
C ILE A 91 -20.01 -9.47 -0.84
N PRO A 92 -21.07 -9.67 -0.03
CA PRO A 92 -21.58 -8.61 0.85
C PRO A 92 -20.47 -8.02 1.73
N GLU A 93 -20.48 -6.71 1.90
CA GLU A 93 -19.42 -5.99 2.63
C GLU A 93 -19.23 -6.56 4.04
N GLU A 94 -20.31 -6.94 4.73
CA GLU A 94 -20.25 -7.51 6.08
C GLU A 94 -19.49 -8.84 6.14
N ARG A 95 -19.67 -9.69 5.12
CA ARG A 95 -18.93 -10.96 5.01
C ARG A 95 -17.46 -10.71 4.73
N LEU A 96 -17.14 -9.74 3.88
CA LEU A 96 -15.76 -9.36 3.60
C LEU A 96 -15.09 -8.78 4.84
N HIS A 97 -15.79 -7.92 5.59
CA HIS A 97 -15.32 -7.37 6.87
C HIS A 97 -15.03 -8.48 7.88
N ALA A 98 -15.96 -9.42 8.08
CA ALA A 98 -15.75 -10.57 8.99
C ALA A 98 -14.54 -11.43 8.59
N ARG A 99 -14.30 -11.61 7.28
CA ARG A 99 -13.09 -12.29 6.79
C ARG A 99 -11.83 -11.48 7.09
N PHE A 100 -11.85 -10.19 6.80
CA PHE A 100 -10.72 -9.30 7.07
C PHE A 100 -10.37 -9.21 8.55
N GLU A 101 -11.34 -9.25 9.45
CA GLU A 101 -11.07 -9.36 10.89
C GLU A 101 -10.36 -10.66 11.26
N THR A 102 -10.74 -11.78 10.64
CA THR A 102 -10.08 -13.07 10.85
C THR A 102 -8.64 -13.05 10.36
N VAL A 103 -8.40 -12.46 9.19
CA VAL A 103 -7.05 -12.24 8.66
C VAL A 103 -6.25 -11.31 9.57
N ALA A 104 -6.84 -10.21 10.03
CA ALA A 104 -6.18 -9.25 10.90
C ALA A 104 -5.73 -9.89 12.22
N ARG A 105 -6.57 -10.73 12.84
CA ARG A 105 -6.19 -11.50 14.04
C ARG A 105 -5.01 -12.44 13.77
N ALA A 106 -5.09 -13.21 12.68
CA ALA A 106 -4.03 -14.16 12.33
C ALA A 106 -2.66 -13.50 12.04
N LEU A 107 -2.67 -12.26 11.53
CA LEU A 107 -1.44 -11.49 11.27
C LEU A 107 -0.95 -10.70 12.50
N ALA A 108 -1.86 -10.29 13.39
CA ALA A 108 -1.49 -9.63 14.63
C ALA A 108 -0.59 -10.51 15.50
N ASP A 109 -0.83 -11.82 15.53
CA ASP A 109 0.03 -12.80 16.21
C ASP A 109 1.45 -12.87 15.63
N GLN A 110 1.65 -12.35 14.41
CA GLN A 110 2.93 -12.26 13.71
C GLN A 110 3.53 -10.85 13.77
N GLY A 111 2.91 -9.93 14.52
CA GLY A 111 3.35 -8.54 14.63
C GLY A 111 3.04 -7.65 13.42
N VAL A 112 2.21 -8.13 12.48
CA VAL A 112 1.81 -7.40 11.27
C VAL A 112 0.38 -6.91 11.41
N ALA A 113 0.18 -5.61 11.25
CA ALA A 113 -1.16 -5.03 11.22
C ALA A 113 -1.78 -5.16 9.82
N PHE A 114 -3.03 -5.59 9.76
CA PHE A 114 -3.85 -5.61 8.55
C PHE A 114 -4.86 -4.48 8.61
N VAL A 115 -4.94 -3.66 7.56
CA VAL A 115 -5.84 -2.50 7.48
C VAL A 115 -6.65 -2.60 6.18
N PRO A 116 -7.96 -2.83 6.23
CA PRO A 116 -8.82 -2.74 5.05
C PRO A 116 -8.73 -1.33 4.44
N THR A 117 -8.60 -1.23 3.12
CA THR A 117 -8.54 0.06 2.40
C THR A 117 -9.66 0.23 1.39
N LEU A 118 -10.11 -0.84 0.74
CA LEU A 118 -11.19 -0.82 -0.23
C LEU A 118 -12.10 -2.04 -0.03
N VAL A 119 -13.31 -1.81 0.47
CA VAL A 119 -14.32 -2.88 0.70
C VAL A 119 -15.55 -2.72 -0.16
N THR A 120 -15.85 -1.50 -0.60
CA THR A 120 -17.06 -1.18 -1.37
C THR A 120 -17.09 -1.81 -2.77
N ALA A 121 -15.93 -2.13 -3.32
CA ALA A 121 -15.80 -2.82 -4.61
C ALA A 121 -16.14 -4.32 -4.55
N SER A 122 -16.49 -4.85 -3.36
CA SER A 122 -16.79 -6.27 -3.19
C SER A 122 -18.10 -6.70 -3.85
N SER A 123 -18.97 -5.76 -4.18
CA SER A 123 -20.27 -6.00 -4.83
C SER A 123 -20.29 -5.71 -6.33
N GLU A 124 -19.16 -5.25 -6.88
CA GLU A 124 -19.03 -4.89 -8.29
C GLU A 124 -19.12 -6.10 -9.22
N LYS A 125 -19.41 -5.85 -10.51
CA LYS A 125 -19.47 -6.91 -11.55
C LYS A 125 -18.17 -7.70 -11.66
N VAL A 126 -17.04 -7.01 -11.48
CA VAL A 126 -15.71 -7.60 -11.36
C VAL A 126 -15.22 -7.23 -9.96
N PRO A 127 -15.52 -8.04 -8.94
CA PRO A 127 -15.36 -7.66 -7.55
C PRO A 127 -13.91 -7.79 -7.12
N TYR A 128 -13.46 -6.84 -6.31
CA TYR A 128 -12.13 -6.83 -5.72
C TYR A 128 -12.16 -6.19 -4.34
N ALA A 129 -11.08 -6.39 -3.59
CA ALA A 129 -10.87 -5.74 -2.31
C ALA A 129 -9.47 -5.14 -2.24
N GLY A 130 -9.31 -4.17 -1.35
CA GLY A 130 -8.06 -3.51 -1.05
C GLY A 130 -7.72 -3.59 0.43
N PHE A 131 -6.44 -3.79 0.72
CA PHE A 131 -5.91 -3.76 2.08
C PHE A 131 -4.47 -3.25 2.11
N ALA A 132 -4.02 -2.88 3.31
CA ALA A 132 -2.64 -2.57 3.63
C ALA A 132 -2.12 -3.51 4.72
N LEU A 133 -0.86 -3.89 4.59
CA LEU A 133 -0.08 -4.60 5.59
C LEU A 133 0.97 -3.65 6.15
N ALA A 134 1.03 -3.52 7.47
CA ALA A 134 1.96 -2.67 8.17
C ALA A 134 2.84 -3.50 9.12
N GLY A 135 4.15 -3.39 8.92
CA GLY A 135 5.16 -4.17 9.64
C GLY A 135 6.44 -3.39 9.85
N THR A 136 7.50 -4.09 10.25
CA THR A 136 8.81 -3.53 10.61
C THR A 136 9.81 -3.57 9.46
N SER A 137 9.58 -4.42 8.46
CA SER A 137 10.48 -4.60 7.32
C SER A 137 9.73 -5.01 6.05
N VAL A 138 10.37 -4.80 4.90
CA VAL A 138 9.84 -5.24 3.60
C VAL A 138 9.63 -6.75 3.55
N ALA A 139 10.59 -7.53 4.07
CA ALA A 139 10.52 -8.99 4.08
C ALA A 139 9.35 -9.53 4.93
N GLU A 140 9.06 -8.87 6.05
CA GLU A 140 7.94 -9.22 6.92
C GLU A 140 6.60 -8.98 6.21
N VAL A 141 6.38 -7.80 5.63
CA VAL A 141 5.13 -7.52 4.89
C VAL A 141 5.01 -8.33 3.60
N ASP A 142 6.12 -8.73 2.95
CA ASP A 142 6.10 -9.68 1.82
C ASP A 142 5.66 -11.09 2.26
N THR A 143 6.07 -11.52 3.45
CA THR A 143 5.67 -12.82 4.00
C THR A 143 4.21 -12.81 4.41
N ALA A 144 3.77 -11.76 5.09
CA ALA A 144 2.36 -11.57 5.42
C ALA A 144 1.47 -11.49 4.17
N MET A 145 1.93 -10.86 3.08
CA MET A 145 1.18 -10.80 1.81
C MET A 145 0.86 -12.20 1.26
N ARG A 146 1.84 -13.11 1.27
CA ARG A 146 1.60 -14.51 0.85
C ARG A 146 0.60 -15.22 1.75
N HIS A 147 0.63 -14.93 3.05
CA HIS A 147 -0.31 -15.49 4.01
C HIS A 147 -1.74 -14.95 3.79
N VAL A 148 -1.89 -13.65 3.51
CA VAL A 148 -3.20 -13.07 3.15
C VAL A 148 -3.79 -13.78 1.94
N VAL A 149 -3.03 -13.95 0.86
CA VAL A 149 -3.53 -14.63 -0.35
C VAL A 149 -4.06 -16.02 0.00
N HIS A 150 -3.33 -16.80 0.80
CA HIS A 150 -3.79 -18.12 1.25
C HIS A 150 -5.07 -18.03 2.11
N LEU A 151 -5.12 -17.11 3.08
CA LEU A 151 -6.30 -16.90 3.92
C LEU A 151 -7.49 -16.32 3.14
N MET A 152 -7.27 -15.67 2.01
CA MET A 152 -8.37 -15.12 1.21
C MET A 152 -8.94 -16.16 0.22
N SER A 153 -8.16 -17.16 -0.18
CA SER A 153 -8.63 -18.27 -1.04
C SER A 153 -9.84 -19.02 -0.47
N GLY A 154 -9.97 -19.11 0.86
CA GLY A 154 -11.12 -19.77 1.51
C GLY A 154 -12.48 -19.12 1.18
N LEU A 155 -12.52 -17.86 0.75
CA LEU A 155 -13.77 -17.20 0.32
C LEU A 155 -14.36 -17.82 -0.95
N ALA A 156 -13.53 -18.45 -1.79
CA ALA A 156 -14.00 -19.17 -2.97
C ALA A 156 -14.78 -20.44 -2.56
N GLU A 157 -14.29 -21.13 -1.53
CA GLU A 157 -14.78 -22.43 -1.05
C GLU A 157 -16.05 -22.31 -0.18
N GLU A 158 -16.22 -21.22 0.57
CA GLU A 158 -17.38 -20.96 1.46
C GLU A 158 -18.69 -20.57 0.71
N GLY A 159 -18.86 -21.04 -0.53
CA GLY A 159 -19.93 -20.64 -1.45
C GLY A 159 -21.08 -21.60 -1.68
N GLU A 160 -21.08 -22.78 -1.06
CA GLU A 160 -22.10 -23.82 -1.30
C GLU A 160 -22.99 -24.12 -0.09
N ALA A 161 -22.96 -23.29 0.96
CA ALA A 161 -23.81 -23.47 2.14
C ALA A 161 -24.99 -22.49 2.17
#